data_AF-A0A948DYS7-F1
#
_entry.id   AF-A0A948DYS7-F1
#
_cell.length_a   1.000
_cell.length_b   1.000
_cell.length_c   1.000
_cell.angle_alpha   90.00
_cell.angle_beta   90.00
_cell.angle_gamma   90.00
#
_symmetry.space_group_name_H-M   'P 1'
#
loop_
_entity.id
_entity.type
_entity.pdbx_description
1 polymer ?
#
loop_
_entity_poly.entity_id
_entity_poly.type
_entity_poly.pdbx_seq_one_letter_code
_entity_poly.pdbx_strand_id
1 'polypeptide(L)'
;MTKEKELCDFCGGELLSGKRDLEFKARHEIILCRDIPAKICTECGEAYLDAETSEKVERFLKSAKQLRPSEYIPMAVYEPSLGLG
;
A
#
# COMPACT_ATOMS: atom_id res chain seq x y z
N MET A 1 12.72 6.37 30.06
CA MET A 1 11.37 6.26 29.47
C MET A 1 11.35 5.11 28.48
N THR A 2 10.56 4.06 28.73
CA THR A 2 10.30 3.02 27.73
C THR A 2 9.35 3.62 26.69
N LYS A 3 9.77 3.64 25.42
CA LYS A 3 8.93 4.11 24.31
C LYS A 3 7.68 3.22 24.24
N GLU A 4 6.49 3.80 24.34
CA GLU A 4 5.25 3.04 24.18
C GLU A 4 5.23 2.37 22.82
N LYS A 5 4.80 1.11 22.79
CA LYS A 5 4.63 0.35 21.56
C LYS A 5 3.36 0.83 20.87
N GLU A 6 3.49 1.22 19.61
CA GLU A 6 2.34 1.47 18.75
C GLU A 6 1.77 0.11 18.33
N LEU A 7 0.46 -0.08 18.47
CA LEU A 7 -0.22 -1.34 18.16
C LEU A 7 -1.15 -1.15 16.96
N CYS A 8 -1.34 -2.21 16.19
CA CYS A 8 -2.22 -2.22 15.05
C CYS A 8 -3.69 -2.19 15.51
N ASP A 9 -4.44 -1.18 15.07
CA ASP A 9 -5.88 -1.06 15.36
C ASP A 9 -6.72 -2.22 14.80
N PHE A 10 -6.21 -2.94 13.79
CA PHE A 10 -6.94 -4.05 13.16
C PHE A 10 -6.75 -5.39 13.91
N CYS A 11 -5.54 -5.70 14.38
CA CYS A 11 -5.23 -7.02 14.97
C CYS A 11 -4.52 -6.98 16.34
N GLY A 12 -4.11 -5.81 16.82
CA GLY A 12 -3.38 -5.64 18.09
C GLY A 12 -1.88 -5.97 18.04
N GLY A 13 -1.33 -6.37 16.89
CA GLY A 13 0.09 -6.66 16.72
C GLY A 13 0.98 -5.41 16.80
N GLU A 14 2.29 -5.59 17.01
CA GLU A 14 3.25 -4.49 17.11
C GLU A 14 3.48 -3.80 15.75
N LEU A 15 3.53 -2.47 15.76
CA LEU A 15 3.83 -1.65 14.58
C LEU A 15 5.32 -1.25 14.57
N LEU A 16 6.01 -1.59 13.49
CA LEU A 16 7.41 -1.19 13.28
C LEU A 16 7.55 -0.28 12.07
N SER A 17 8.46 0.69 12.15
CA SER A 17 8.80 1.53 11.00
C SER A 17 9.45 0.69 9.90
N GLY A 18 9.00 0.86 8.67
CA GLY A 18 9.51 0.16 7.51
C GLY A 18 9.10 0.83 6.21
N LYS A 19 9.18 0.06 5.12
CA LYS A 19 8.72 0.47 3.80
C LYS A 19 7.82 -0.61 3.22
N ARG A 20 6.78 -0.20 2.49
CA ARG A 20 5.86 -1.12 1.85
C ARG A 20 5.53 -0.64 0.44
N ASP A 21 5.37 -1.60 -0.46
CA ASP A 21 4.76 -1.33 -1.75
C ASP A 21 3.24 -1.24 -1.57
N LEU A 22 2.65 -0.18 -2.10
CA LEU A 22 1.22 0.11 -1.99
C LEU A 22 0.55 0.05 -3.35
N GLU A 23 -0.56 -0.66 -3.43
CA GLU A 23 -1.39 -0.79 -4.61
C GLU A 23 -2.57 0.17 -4.54
N PHE A 24 -2.71 1.03 -5.55
CA PHE A 24 -3.81 1.98 -5.67
C PHE A 24 -4.67 1.65 -6.89
N LYS A 25 -5.98 1.53 -6.68
CA LYS A 25 -6.95 1.35 -7.76
C LYS A 25 -7.44 2.72 -8.24
N ALA A 26 -7.12 3.08 -9.47
CA ALA A 26 -7.55 4.31 -10.10
C ALA A 26 -8.47 4.00 -11.31
N ARG A 27 -9.79 3.92 -11.09
CA ARG A 27 -10.85 3.60 -12.08
C ARG A 27 -10.60 2.35 -12.95
N HIS A 28 -9.66 2.40 -13.89
CA HIS A 28 -9.36 1.32 -14.85
C HIS A 28 -7.90 0.85 -14.80
N GLU A 29 -7.09 1.38 -13.89
CA GLU A 29 -5.67 1.04 -13.76
C GLU A 29 -5.31 0.77 -12.29
N ILE A 30 -4.34 -0.11 -12.10
CA ILE A 30 -3.70 -0.34 -10.80
C ILE A 30 -2.33 0.31 -10.85
N ILE A 31 -2.07 1.19 -9.90
CA ILE A 31 -0.79 1.90 -9.73
C ILE A 31 -0.08 1.26 -8.54
N LEU A 32 1.11 0.70 -8.76
CA LEU A 32 1.97 0.19 -7.71
C LEU A 32 3.02 1.24 -7.33
N CYS A 33 2.92 1.77 -6.12
CA CYS A 33 3.90 2.70 -5.54
C CYS A 33 4.86 1.91 -4.64
N ARG A 34 6.14 1.83 -5.01
CA ARG A 34 7.14 1.07 -4.24
C ARG A 34 7.78 1.86 -3.11
N ASP A 35 8.29 1.14 -2.11
CA ASP A 35 9.18 1.66 -1.07
C ASP A 35 8.59 2.82 -0.23
N ILE A 36 7.27 2.84 -0.03
CA ILE A 36 6.60 3.90 0.71
C ILE A 36 6.85 3.74 2.22
N PRO A 37 7.39 4.77 2.92
CA PRO A 37 7.56 4.74 4.37
C PRO A 37 6.23 4.51 5.09
N ALA A 38 6.20 3.58 6.04
CA ALA A 38 5.01 3.27 6.83
C ALA A 38 5.37 2.69 8.19
N LYS A 39 4.39 2.65 9.09
CA LYS A 39 4.37 1.73 10.23
C LYS A 39 3.67 0.46 9.79
N ILE A 40 4.35 -0.68 9.89
CA ILE A 40 3.87 -1.95 9.37
C ILE A 40 3.66 -2.90 10.55
N CYS A 41 2.48 -3.52 10.59
CA CYS A 41 2.19 -4.56 11.58
C CYS A 41 3.02 -5.80 11.30
N THR A 42 3.70 -6.32 12.32
CA THR A 42 4.53 -7.54 12.20
C THR A 42 3.71 -8.81 11.99
N GLU A 43 2.41 -8.78 12.33
CA GLU A 43 1.54 -9.95 12.29
C GLU A 43 0.68 -9.99 11.03
N CYS A 44 -0.12 -8.94 10.78
CA CYS A 44 -1.06 -8.92 9.65
C CYS A 44 -0.53 -8.17 8.41
N GLY A 45 0.56 -7.41 8.54
CA GLY A 45 1.14 -6.63 7.43
C GLY A 45 0.41 -5.32 7.11
N GLU A 46 -0.58 -4.91 7.90
CA GLU A 46 -1.28 -3.62 7.73
C GLU A 46 -0.28 -2.46 7.80
N ALA A 47 -0.42 -1.49 6.90
CA ALA A 47 0.51 -0.39 6.73
C ALA A 47 -0.16 0.96 7.03
N TYR A 48 0.35 1.67 8.03
CA TYR A 48 -0.14 2.97 8.47
C TYR A 48 0.79 4.06 7.94
N LEU A 49 0.22 4.99 7.17
CA LEU A 49 0.91 6.17 6.66
C LEU A 49 0.67 7.34 7.60
N ASP A 50 1.72 8.11 7.88
CA ASP A 50 1.55 9.41 8.51
C ASP A 50 0.94 10.42 7.52
N ALA A 51 0.50 11.57 8.05
CA ALA A 51 -0.16 12.61 7.26
C ALA A 51 0.73 13.12 6.11
N GLU A 52 2.03 13.30 6.37
CA GLU A 52 2.98 13.79 5.36
C GLU A 52 3.16 12.79 4.21
N THR A 53 3.32 11.51 4.53
CA THR A 53 3.48 10.45 3.54
C THR A 53 2.20 10.25 2.76
N SER A 54 1.05 10.25 3.43
CA SER A 54 -0.26 10.16 2.78
C SER A 54 -0.47 11.31 1.77
N GLU A 55 -0.15 12.55 2.14
CA GLU A 55 -0.27 13.70 1.25
C GLU A 55 0.66 13.57 0.02
N LYS A 56 1.91 13.13 0.22
CA LYS A 56 2.86 12.91 -0.89
C LYS A 56 2.35 11.85 -1.86
N VAL A 57 1.84 10.73 -1.35
CA VAL A 57 1.26 9.66 -2.17
C VAL A 57 0.06 10.17 -2.94
N GLU A 58 -0.85 10.91 -2.30
CA GLU A 58 -2.03 11.46 -2.98
C GLU A 58 -1.65 12.43 -4.12
N ARG A 59 -0.70 13.34 -3.87
CA ARG A 59 -0.18 14.24 -4.92
C ARG A 59 0.46 13.47 -6.08
N PHE A 60 1.21 12.42 -5.77
CA PHE A 60 1.79 11.54 -6.78
C PHE A 60 0.70 10.86 -7.62
N LEU A 61 -0.33 10.29 -7.00
CA LEU A 61 -1.43 9.63 -7.73
C LEU A 61 -2.19 10.60 -8.65
N LYS A 62 -2.34 11.87 -8.25
CA LYS A 62 -2.95 12.92 -9.09
C LYS A 62 -2.11 13.24 -10.33
N SER A 63 -0.78 13.13 -10.25
CA SER A 63 0.12 13.40 -11.37
C SER A 63 0.53 12.14 -12.14
N ALA A 64 0.28 10.94 -11.60
CA ALA A 64 0.77 9.67 -12.15
C ALA A 64 0.42 9.45 -13.62
N LYS A 65 -0.76 9.91 -14.08
CA LYS A 65 -1.18 9.83 -15.49
C LYS A 65 -0.31 10.61 -16.47
N GLN A 66 0.44 11.59 -15.98
CA GLN A 66 1.36 12.41 -16.78
C GLN A 66 2.79 11.87 -16.73
N LEU A 67 3.05 10.89 -15.87
CA LEU A 67 4.35 10.27 -15.70
C LEU A 67 4.40 8.96 -16.48
N ARG A 68 5.59 8.62 -16.97
CA ARG A 68 5.84 7.29 -17.53
C ARG A 68 6.17 6.34 -16.37
N PRO A 69 5.47 5.19 -16.23
CA PRO A 69 5.83 4.18 -15.24
C PRO A 69 7.28 3.72 -15.43
N SER A 70 7.96 3.45 -14.32
CA SER A 70 9.31 2.86 -14.35
C SER A 70 9.29 1.43 -14.89
N GLU A 71 8.19 0.72 -14.68
CA GLU A 71 7.99 -0.67 -15.10
C GLU A 71 6.48 -0.92 -15.28
N TYR A 72 6.13 -1.79 -16.23
CA TYR A 72 4.78 -2.38 -16.32
C TYR A 72 4.87 -3.85 -15.90
N ILE A 73 4.05 -4.25 -14.93
CA ILE A 73 3.98 -5.64 -14.47
C ILE A 73 2.75 -6.34 -15.07
N PRO A 74 2.86 -7.57 -15.58
CA PRO A 74 1.70 -8.34 -16.02
C PRO A 74 0.87 -8.77 -14.80
N MET A 75 -0.45 -8.57 -14.86
CA MET A 75 -1.37 -9.01 -13.81
C MET A 75 -2.36 -10.02 -14.38
N ALA A 76 -2.32 -11.25 -13.88
CA ALA A 76 -3.29 -12.26 -14.24
C ALA A 76 -4.63 -11.95 -13.57
N VAL A 77 -5.71 -11.94 -14.35
CA VAL A 77 -7.08 -11.73 -13.87
C VAL A 77 -7.83 -13.05 -13.97
N TYR A 78 -8.42 -13.50 -12.87
CA TYR A 78 -9.23 -14.71 -12.80
C TYR A 78 -10.66 -14.33 -12.42
N GLU A 79 -11.65 -14.91 -13.10
CA GLU A 79 -13.07 -14.76 -12.80
C GLU A 79 -13.60 -16.08 -12.23
N PRO A 80 -13.73 -16.22 -10.90
CA PRO A 80 -14.12 -17.48 -10.28
C PRO A 80 -15.47 -18.02 -10.79
N SER A 81 -16.37 -17.13 -11.19
CA SER A 81 -17.68 -17.46 -11.77
C SER A 81 -17.60 -18.20 -13.11
N LEU A 82 -16.46 -18.17 -13.80
CA LEU A 82 -16.25 -18.85 -15.08
C LEU A 82 -15.54 -20.22 -14.94
N GLY A 83 -15.05 -20.57 -13.74
CA GLY A 83 -14.18 -21.73 -13.52
C GLY A 83 -14.76 -22.83 -12.62
N LEU A 84 -15.93 -22.61 -12.03
CA LEU A 84 -16.63 -23.59 -11.21
C LEU A 84 -17.89 -24.01 -11.95
N GLY A 85 -17.73 -24.96 -12.87
CA GLY A 85 -18.84 -25.70 -13.49
C GLY A 85 -19.49 -26.66 -12.51
#